data_AF-A0A0H3W1R6-F1
#
_entry.id   AF-A0A0H3W1R6-F1
#
_cell.length_a   1.000
_cell.length_b   1.000
_cell.length_c   1.000
_cell.angle_alpha   90.00
_cell.angle_beta   90.00
_cell.angle_gamma   90.00
#
_symmetry.space_group_name_H-M   'P 1'
#
loop_
_entity.id
_entity.type
_entity.pdbx_description
1 polymer ?
#
loop_
_entity_poly.entity_id
_entity_poly.type
_entity_poly.pdbx_seq_one_letter_code
_entity_poly.pdbx_strand_id
1 'polypeptide(L)'
;MQVIAPRSSGSAPGGNTAPPQTRDEMVARLAAVRQQIDAQRADDPTAAYQARLAQLRSSGVGGAGAGGGMPSGGAPTLLQTSASGGGNNYAQFAGNGQGDRWKLDSQPEAPRSPFELRAGFVVPATLISGINSELPGQIMAQVSQNVYDTPTGKHLLIPQGSRLVGMYSSDVAYGQSRVLIAWQRIVFPDGKAMDIGSMPGGDGAGYAGFKDQVNNHYFRVFASAFLMSGVTAGIAMSQDDGSNSVNGRPTASSAMSEALGQQLGQVTAQMIAKNLNIAPTLEIRPGYRFNVIVTKDMTFSKPYRSFDY
;
A
#
# COMPACT_ATOMS: atom_id res chain seq x y z
N MET A 1 26.81 55.49 65.02
CA MET A 1 26.18 56.02 63.79
C MET A 1 26.00 54.86 62.83
N GLN A 2 24.78 54.70 62.34
CA GLN A 2 24.41 53.85 61.20
C GLN A 2 25.08 54.37 59.93
N VAL A 3 25.44 53.47 59.00
CA VAL A 3 25.24 53.74 57.56
C VAL A 3 24.78 52.45 56.89
N ILE A 4 23.62 52.54 56.26
CA ILE A 4 22.92 51.54 55.46
C ILE A 4 23.49 51.59 54.02
N ALA A 5 23.72 50.44 53.39
CA ALA A 5 23.89 50.33 51.94
C ALA A 5 22.76 49.47 51.33
N PRO A 6 22.20 49.85 50.16
CA PRO A 6 20.94 49.32 49.64
C PRO A 6 21.08 48.05 48.78
N ARG A 7 19.90 47.45 48.53
CA ARG A 7 19.60 46.12 48.01
C ARG A 7 19.90 45.98 46.50
N SER A 8 20.36 44.80 46.10
CA SER A 8 20.31 44.32 44.71
C SER A 8 19.10 43.39 44.52
N SER A 9 18.33 43.69 43.47
CA SER A 9 17.16 42.99 42.98
C SER A 9 17.54 41.80 42.10
N GLY A 10 16.87 40.66 42.28
CA GLY A 10 16.95 39.54 41.34
C GLY A 10 16.46 38.22 41.91
N SER A 11 15.15 38.09 42.08
CA SER A 11 14.50 36.81 42.42
C SER A 11 14.27 35.98 41.16
N ALA A 12 14.82 34.77 41.11
CA ALA A 12 14.19 33.59 40.51
C ALA A 12 14.90 32.32 41.01
N PRO A 13 14.37 31.58 42.01
CA PRO A 13 14.84 30.23 42.30
C PRO A 13 14.16 29.24 41.36
N GLY A 14 14.98 28.38 40.77
CA GLY A 14 14.57 27.28 39.89
C GLY A 14 13.59 26.31 40.55
N GLY A 15 12.73 25.73 39.71
CA GLY A 15 11.72 24.75 40.10
C GLY A 15 12.37 23.47 40.63
N ASN A 16 12.16 23.23 41.92
CA ASN A 16 12.42 21.96 42.60
C ASN A 16 11.58 20.82 41.99
N THR A 17 12.25 19.79 41.49
CA THR A 17 11.68 18.46 41.26
C THR A 17 11.61 17.69 42.58
N ALA A 18 10.56 17.95 43.36
CA ALA A 18 10.18 17.08 44.49
C ALA A 18 9.12 16.05 44.04
N PRO A 19 9.18 14.79 44.51
CA PRO A 19 8.14 13.78 44.24
C PRO A 19 6.83 14.15 44.97
N PRO A 20 5.65 13.99 44.33
CA PRO A 20 4.37 14.46 44.88
C PRO A 20 3.96 13.62 46.09
N GLN A 21 3.66 14.27 47.21
CA GLN A 21 3.33 13.58 48.47
C GLN A 21 1.83 13.43 48.74
N THR A 22 0.95 13.96 47.87
CA THR A 22 -0.52 13.85 48.06
C THR A 22 -1.27 13.56 46.75
N ARG A 23 -2.40 12.83 46.86
CA ARG A 23 -3.26 12.48 45.71
C ARG A 23 -3.84 13.72 45.02
N ASP A 24 -4.12 14.77 45.76
CA ASP A 24 -4.75 15.98 45.23
C ASP A 24 -3.80 16.80 44.33
N GLU A 25 -2.50 16.85 44.67
CA GLU A 25 -1.49 17.47 43.80
C GLU A 25 -1.27 16.71 42.49
N MET A 26 -1.40 15.38 42.51
CA MET A 26 -1.33 14.57 41.29
C MET A 26 -2.54 14.83 40.38
N VAL A 27 -3.74 14.99 40.94
CA VAL A 27 -4.95 15.33 40.17
C VAL A 27 -4.83 16.73 39.57
N ALA A 28 -4.30 17.70 40.32
CA ALA A 28 -4.06 19.05 39.81
C ALA A 28 -3.01 19.09 38.68
N ARG A 29 -1.90 18.34 38.82
CA ARG A 29 -0.91 18.21 37.73
C ARG A 29 -1.48 17.52 36.50
N LEU A 30 -2.30 16.48 36.68
CA LEU A 30 -2.90 15.76 35.56
C LEU A 30 -3.90 16.64 34.79
N ALA A 31 -4.65 17.49 35.49
CA ALA A 31 -5.54 18.48 34.87
C ALA A 31 -4.76 19.55 34.07
N ALA A 32 -3.65 20.04 34.62
CA ALA A 32 -2.78 21.00 33.93
C ALA A 32 -2.11 20.41 32.67
N VAL A 33 -1.65 19.15 32.74
CA VAL A 33 -1.09 18.43 31.59
C VAL A 33 -2.17 18.17 30.52
N ARG A 34 -3.40 17.84 30.92
CA ARG A 34 -4.54 17.66 30.00
C ARG A 34 -4.83 18.95 29.23
N GLN A 35 -4.87 20.09 29.93
CA GLN A 35 -5.07 21.40 29.29
C GLN A 35 -3.92 21.78 28.35
N GLN A 36 -2.67 21.41 28.68
CA GLN A 36 -1.54 21.60 27.77
C GLN A 36 -1.63 20.74 26.51
N ILE A 37 -2.09 19.49 26.63
CA ILE A 37 -2.29 18.59 25.48
C ILE A 37 -3.43 19.09 24.59
N ASP A 38 -4.51 19.60 25.17
CA ASP A 38 -5.64 20.16 24.41
C ASP A 38 -5.27 21.50 23.74
N ALA A 39 -4.40 22.31 24.37
CA ALA A 39 -3.84 23.51 23.74
C ALA A 39 -2.86 23.19 22.59
N GLN A 40 -2.11 22.08 22.68
CA GLN A 40 -1.25 21.61 21.58
C GLN A 40 -2.04 20.91 20.46
N ARG A 41 -3.22 20.35 20.75
CA ARG A 41 -4.14 19.81 19.73
C ARG A 41 -4.94 20.87 18.97
N ALA A 42 -4.94 22.12 19.44
CA ALA A 42 -5.58 23.24 18.77
C ALA A 42 -4.74 23.82 17.60
N ASP A 43 -3.52 23.31 17.37
CA ASP A 43 -2.80 23.52 16.11
C ASP A 43 -3.41 22.63 15.01
N ASP A 44 -4.63 22.97 14.62
CA ASP A 44 -5.26 22.45 13.41
C ASP A 44 -4.38 22.87 12.23
N PRO A 45 -3.73 21.93 11.50
CA PRO A 45 -2.85 22.25 10.37
C PRO A 45 -3.60 23.00 9.26
N THR A 46 -4.93 22.87 9.23
CA THR A 46 -5.87 23.62 8.40
C THR A 46 -6.00 25.09 8.77
N ALA A 47 -5.97 25.44 10.07
CA ALA A 47 -6.03 26.83 10.53
C ALA A 47 -4.72 27.59 10.22
N ALA A 48 -3.57 26.93 10.45
CA ALA A 48 -2.26 27.48 10.09
C ALA A 48 -2.11 27.67 8.56
N TYR A 49 -2.65 26.74 7.76
CA TYR A 49 -2.67 26.84 6.30
C TYR A 49 -3.56 28.01 5.82
N GLN A 50 -4.75 28.19 6.42
CA GLN A 50 -5.65 29.29 6.10
C GLN A 50 -5.07 30.67 6.47
N ALA A 51 -4.40 30.77 7.63
CA ALA A 51 -3.70 31.98 8.03
C ALA A 51 -2.59 32.35 7.03
N ARG A 52 -1.83 31.35 6.56
CA ARG A 52 -0.78 31.56 5.56
C ARG A 52 -1.32 31.97 4.19
N LEU A 53 -2.48 31.45 3.80
CA LEU A 53 -3.17 31.83 2.56
C LEU A 53 -3.75 33.26 2.63
N ALA A 54 -4.28 33.67 3.78
CA ALA A 54 -4.77 35.03 4.01
C ALA A 54 -3.61 36.04 3.98
N GLN A 55 -2.45 35.66 4.52
CA GLN A 55 -1.25 36.49 4.49
C GLN A 55 -0.72 36.68 3.06
N LEU A 56 -0.72 35.63 2.25
CA LEU A 56 -0.35 35.70 0.82
C LEU A 56 -1.30 36.58 -0.01
N ARG A 57 -2.61 36.60 0.31
CA ARG A 57 -3.57 37.53 -0.30
C ARG A 57 -3.34 38.97 0.12
N SER A 58 -2.97 39.21 1.39
CA SER A 58 -2.71 40.56 1.90
C SER A 58 -1.40 41.17 1.39
N SER A 59 -0.43 40.33 1.00
CA SER A 59 0.88 40.78 0.56
C SER A 59 0.97 41.19 -0.92
N GLY A 60 -0.09 41.04 -1.73
CA GLY A 60 -0.17 41.71 -3.04
C GLY A 60 1.03 41.51 -3.99
N VAL A 61 1.71 40.36 -3.97
CA VAL A 61 2.81 40.05 -4.89
C VAL A 61 2.38 38.94 -5.83
N GLY A 62 2.16 39.30 -7.10
CA GLY A 62 2.04 38.31 -8.19
C GLY A 62 1.05 38.65 -9.31
N GLY A 63 1.02 39.89 -9.79
CA GLY A 63 0.35 40.24 -11.05
C GLY A 63 1.32 40.93 -12.00
N ALA A 64 1.82 40.20 -13.01
CA ALA A 64 2.49 40.77 -14.17
C ALA A 64 1.95 40.08 -15.44
N GLY A 65 1.22 40.85 -16.25
CA GLY A 65 0.63 40.40 -17.52
C GLY A 65 -0.50 41.33 -17.97
N ALA A 66 -0.14 42.39 -18.69
CA ALA A 66 -1.01 43.47 -19.14
C ALA A 66 -2.02 43.08 -20.24
N GLY A 67 -3.12 43.83 -20.33
CA GLY A 67 -3.97 43.93 -21.53
C GLY A 67 -5.45 44.13 -21.20
N GLY A 68 -5.94 45.37 -21.30
CA GLY A 68 -7.22 45.83 -20.76
C GLY A 68 -8.50 45.53 -21.57
N GLY A 69 -9.64 45.83 -20.93
CA GLY A 69 -10.98 45.88 -21.55
C GLY A 69 -12.09 45.41 -20.62
N MET A 70 -12.72 46.34 -19.89
CA MET A 70 -14.04 46.15 -19.24
C MET A 70 -15.12 46.74 -20.15
N PRO A 71 -16.34 46.17 -20.23
CA PRO A 71 -17.27 46.29 -19.10
C PRO A 71 -18.19 45.08 -18.81
N SER A 72 -18.55 45.00 -17.52
CA SER A 72 -19.87 44.61 -16.99
C SER A 72 -20.43 43.19 -17.25
N GLY A 73 -20.46 42.40 -16.17
CA GLY A 73 -21.59 41.52 -15.85
C GLY A 73 -21.46 40.05 -16.23
N GLY A 74 -20.87 39.25 -15.35
CA GLY A 74 -20.90 37.78 -15.43
C GLY A 74 -19.70 37.16 -14.73
N ALA A 75 -19.90 36.56 -13.56
CA ALA A 75 -18.85 35.87 -12.82
C ALA A 75 -18.38 34.63 -13.62
N PRO A 76 -17.10 34.51 -14.00
CA PRO A 76 -16.59 33.29 -14.60
C PRO A 76 -16.16 32.33 -13.48
N THR A 77 -16.81 31.17 -13.48
CA THR A 77 -16.46 29.99 -12.70
C THR A 77 -14.99 29.64 -12.91
N LEU A 78 -14.18 29.69 -11.86
CA LEU A 78 -12.83 29.17 -11.87
C LEU A 78 -12.91 27.65 -11.99
N LEU A 79 -12.35 27.15 -13.08
CA LEU A 79 -12.14 25.73 -13.37
C LEU A 79 -11.34 25.11 -12.22
N GLN A 80 -12.05 24.41 -11.34
CA GLN A 80 -11.47 23.65 -10.24
C GLN A 80 -10.82 22.41 -10.85
N THR A 81 -9.51 22.45 -11.03
CA THR A 81 -8.71 21.25 -11.29
C THR A 81 -8.81 20.37 -10.06
N SER A 82 -9.63 19.32 -10.20
CA SER A 82 -9.80 18.27 -9.20
C SER A 82 -8.43 17.65 -8.91
N ALA A 83 -7.91 17.94 -7.72
CA ALA A 83 -6.86 17.14 -7.12
C ALA A 83 -7.39 15.70 -7.01
N SER A 84 -6.85 14.83 -7.86
CA SER A 84 -7.08 13.38 -7.86
C SER A 84 -6.40 12.74 -6.65
N GLY A 85 -6.82 13.13 -5.45
CA GLY A 85 -6.65 12.35 -4.23
C GLY A 85 -7.89 11.49 -4.06
N GLY A 86 -7.90 10.29 -4.67
CA GLY A 86 -8.97 9.31 -4.54
C GLY A 86 -9.04 8.75 -3.12
N GLY A 87 -9.55 9.54 -2.19
CA GLY A 87 -10.02 9.04 -0.91
C GLY A 87 -11.29 8.22 -1.11
N ASN A 88 -11.42 7.10 -0.40
CA ASN A 88 -12.62 6.26 -0.36
C ASN A 88 -13.80 7.08 0.18
N ASN A 89 -14.45 7.85 -0.68
CA ASN A 89 -15.55 8.71 -0.30
C ASN A 89 -16.87 7.98 -0.56
N TYR A 90 -17.60 7.68 0.51
CA TYR A 90 -18.93 7.06 0.41
C TYR A 90 -19.91 7.91 -0.39
N ALA A 91 -19.65 9.23 -0.52
CA ALA A 91 -20.42 10.12 -1.38
C ALA A 91 -20.34 9.76 -2.87
N GLN A 92 -19.31 9.01 -3.31
CA GLN A 92 -19.23 8.49 -4.68
C GLN A 92 -20.30 7.41 -4.96
N PHE A 93 -20.76 6.69 -3.93
CA PHE A 93 -21.83 5.69 -4.04
C PHE A 93 -23.22 6.28 -3.76
N ALA A 94 -23.29 7.51 -3.24
CA ALA A 94 -24.54 8.23 -3.03
C ALA A 94 -25.03 8.79 -4.36
N GLY A 95 -25.75 7.97 -5.15
CA GLY A 95 -26.24 8.33 -6.47
C GLY A 95 -26.89 9.72 -6.52
N ASN A 96 -26.52 10.51 -7.54
CA ASN A 96 -26.99 11.88 -7.77
C ASN A 96 -28.53 11.91 -7.76
N GLY A 97 -29.11 12.59 -6.76
CA GLY A 97 -30.50 12.44 -6.33
C GLY A 97 -31.57 12.97 -7.29
N GLN A 98 -31.77 12.32 -8.42
CA GLN A 98 -32.95 12.49 -9.28
C GLN A 98 -33.47 11.12 -9.72
N GLY A 99 -34.40 10.55 -8.95
CA GLY A 99 -35.10 9.30 -9.25
C GLY A 99 -35.22 8.34 -8.06
N ASP A 100 -35.99 7.26 -8.25
CA ASP A 100 -35.92 6.09 -7.38
C ASP A 100 -34.54 5.45 -7.57
N ARG A 101 -33.59 5.75 -6.67
CA ARG A 101 -32.21 5.24 -6.70
C ARG A 101 -32.14 3.70 -6.69
N TRP A 102 -33.23 3.02 -6.35
CA TRP A 102 -33.32 1.56 -6.30
C TRP A 102 -34.02 0.98 -7.52
N LYS A 103 -34.65 1.82 -8.36
CA LYS A 103 -35.23 1.39 -9.62
C LYS A 103 -34.11 1.14 -10.63
N LEU A 104 -33.88 -0.15 -10.91
CA LEU A 104 -33.00 -0.60 -11.97
C LEU A 104 -33.84 -0.93 -13.21
N ASP A 105 -33.58 -0.26 -14.33
CA ASP A 105 -34.35 -0.48 -15.57
C ASP A 105 -34.01 -1.80 -16.28
N SER A 106 -33.01 -2.54 -15.80
CA SER A 106 -32.66 -3.85 -16.36
C SER A 106 -33.58 -4.95 -15.84
N GLN A 107 -34.09 -5.77 -16.76
CA GLN A 107 -34.89 -6.95 -16.42
C GLN A 107 -34.01 -8.16 -16.12
N PRO A 108 -34.45 -9.09 -15.25
CA PRO A 108 -33.78 -10.37 -15.05
C PRO A 108 -33.69 -11.16 -16.36
N GLU A 109 -32.50 -11.67 -16.69
CA GLU A 109 -32.27 -12.55 -17.83
C GLU A 109 -32.51 -14.02 -17.44
N ALA A 110 -33.20 -14.77 -18.31
CA ALA A 110 -33.38 -16.20 -18.14
C ALA A 110 -32.09 -16.97 -18.52
N PRO A 111 -31.74 -18.05 -17.80
CA PRO A 111 -30.63 -18.93 -18.19
C PRO A 111 -30.82 -19.48 -19.61
N ARG A 112 -29.72 -19.63 -20.36
CA ARG A 112 -29.73 -20.19 -21.71
C ARG A 112 -30.00 -21.70 -21.68
N SER A 113 -29.60 -22.35 -20.59
CA SER A 113 -29.77 -23.78 -20.36
C SER A 113 -29.97 -24.05 -18.87
N PRO A 114 -30.69 -25.12 -18.48
CA PRO A 114 -30.66 -25.62 -17.11
C PRO A 114 -29.26 -26.05 -16.64
N PHE A 115 -28.35 -26.33 -17.58
CA PHE A 115 -26.98 -26.76 -17.30
C PHE A 115 -26.01 -25.61 -17.59
N GLU A 116 -26.06 -24.59 -16.74
CA GLU A 116 -25.27 -23.38 -16.90
C GLU A 116 -24.56 -23.02 -15.60
N LEU A 117 -23.30 -22.60 -15.71
CA LEU A 117 -22.57 -21.96 -14.63
C LEU A 117 -22.39 -20.49 -14.97
N ARG A 118 -23.10 -19.61 -14.25
CA ARG A 118 -23.08 -18.18 -14.56
C ARG A 118 -21.82 -17.48 -14.07
N ALA A 119 -21.47 -16.38 -14.71
CA ALA A 119 -20.47 -15.45 -14.24
C ALA A 119 -20.78 -15.00 -12.79
N GLY A 120 -19.73 -14.84 -11.98
CA GLY A 120 -19.80 -14.61 -10.55
C GLY A 120 -19.75 -15.89 -9.71
N PHE A 121 -19.93 -17.08 -10.29
CA PHE A 121 -19.78 -18.33 -9.57
C PHE A 121 -18.32 -18.62 -9.19
N VAL A 122 -18.12 -19.41 -8.13
CA VAL A 122 -16.80 -19.76 -7.61
C VAL A 122 -16.55 -21.27 -7.72
N VAL A 123 -15.46 -21.65 -8.38
CA VAL A 123 -14.99 -23.04 -8.45
C VAL A 123 -13.83 -23.23 -7.48
N PRO A 124 -14.02 -23.96 -6.36
CA PRO A 124 -12.97 -24.14 -5.35
C PRO A 124 -11.94 -25.17 -5.83
N ALA A 125 -10.67 -24.82 -5.73
CA ALA A 125 -9.56 -25.64 -6.25
C ALA A 125 -8.33 -25.61 -5.33
N THR A 126 -7.43 -26.55 -5.59
CA THR A 126 -6.15 -26.68 -4.88
C THR A 126 -5.03 -26.82 -5.90
N LEU A 127 -3.97 -26.04 -5.72
CA LEU A 127 -2.84 -26.00 -6.62
C LEU A 127 -2.03 -27.31 -6.52
N ILE A 128 -1.72 -27.94 -7.65
CA ILE A 128 -0.89 -29.15 -7.70
C ILE A 128 0.59 -28.77 -7.83
N SER A 129 0.90 -27.83 -8.72
CA SER A 129 2.26 -27.32 -8.93
C SER A 129 2.61 -26.20 -7.94
N GLY A 130 3.89 -25.85 -7.80
CA GLY A 130 4.28 -24.58 -7.18
C GLY A 130 4.21 -23.43 -8.18
N ILE A 131 4.27 -22.20 -7.70
CA ILE A 131 4.49 -21.00 -8.52
C ILE A 131 5.71 -20.28 -7.98
N ASN A 132 6.62 -19.90 -8.88
CA ASN A 132 7.72 -18.99 -8.60
C ASN A 132 7.65 -17.85 -9.63
N SER A 133 7.54 -16.61 -9.16
CA SER A 133 7.40 -15.42 -10.01
C SER A 133 8.64 -15.05 -10.82
N GLU A 134 9.78 -15.74 -10.64
CA GLU A 134 11.02 -15.49 -11.40
C GLU A 134 10.87 -15.80 -12.90
N LEU A 135 10.05 -16.80 -13.26
CA LEU A 135 9.83 -17.21 -14.64
C LEU A 135 8.35 -17.51 -14.87
N PRO A 136 7.74 -17.06 -15.98
CA PRO A 136 6.37 -17.41 -16.31
C PRO A 136 6.29 -18.88 -16.71
N GLY A 137 5.16 -19.52 -16.40
CA GLY A 137 5.01 -20.96 -16.64
C GLY A 137 3.56 -21.43 -16.63
N GLN A 138 3.38 -22.64 -17.14
CA GLN A 138 2.11 -23.36 -17.02
C GLN A 138 1.99 -23.96 -15.63
N ILE A 139 0.79 -23.89 -15.06
CA ILE A 139 0.46 -24.43 -13.75
C ILE A 139 -0.73 -25.36 -13.83
N MET A 140 -0.80 -26.25 -12.84
CA MET A 140 -1.87 -27.23 -12.71
C MET A 140 -2.51 -27.13 -11.34
N ALA A 141 -3.82 -27.26 -11.31
CA ALA A 141 -4.60 -27.37 -10.08
C ALA A 141 -5.67 -28.45 -10.22
N GLN A 142 -6.29 -28.78 -9.10
CA GLN A 142 -7.38 -29.74 -9.01
C GLN A 142 -8.60 -29.09 -8.37
N VAL A 143 -9.76 -29.28 -8.98
CA VAL A 143 -11.05 -28.90 -8.41
C VAL A 143 -11.27 -29.73 -7.14
N SER A 144 -11.52 -29.04 -6.04
CA SER A 144 -11.58 -29.63 -4.71
C SER A 144 -12.99 -30.09 -4.30
N GLN A 145 -14.03 -29.57 -4.95
CA GLN A 145 -15.43 -29.88 -4.64
C GLN A 145 -16.27 -29.97 -5.91
N ASN A 146 -17.35 -30.73 -5.84
CA ASN A 146 -18.35 -30.80 -6.90
C ASN A 146 -19.01 -29.43 -7.11
N VAL A 147 -19.08 -28.99 -8.37
CA VAL A 147 -19.75 -27.76 -8.77
C VAL A 147 -21.02 -28.09 -9.55
N TYR A 148 -22.13 -27.54 -9.08
CA TYR A 148 -23.46 -27.72 -9.64
C TYR A 148 -23.89 -26.50 -10.46
N ASP A 149 -24.94 -26.68 -11.26
CA ASP A 149 -25.50 -25.61 -12.07
C ASP A 149 -26.01 -24.43 -11.23
N THR A 150 -25.86 -23.22 -11.75
CA THR A 150 -26.34 -22.00 -11.08
C THR A 150 -27.87 -21.89 -11.03
N PRO A 151 -28.64 -22.27 -12.08
CA PRO A 151 -30.09 -22.09 -12.09
C PRO A 151 -30.85 -22.92 -11.05
N THR A 152 -30.47 -24.20 -10.87
CA THR A 152 -31.20 -25.17 -10.04
C THR A 152 -30.37 -25.73 -8.89
N GLY A 153 -29.03 -25.73 -9.00
CA GLY A 153 -28.13 -26.30 -7.99
C GLY A 153 -28.20 -27.82 -7.86
N LYS A 154 -28.75 -28.52 -8.85
CA LYS A 154 -29.05 -29.97 -8.77
C LYS A 154 -28.19 -30.82 -9.71
N HIS A 155 -27.76 -30.25 -10.83
CA HIS A 155 -27.03 -30.93 -11.87
C HIS A 155 -25.53 -30.71 -11.66
N LEU A 156 -24.79 -31.81 -11.48
CA LEU A 156 -23.34 -31.77 -11.40
C LEU A 156 -22.78 -31.33 -12.76
N LEU A 157 -22.00 -30.25 -12.81
CA LEU A 157 -21.38 -29.76 -14.04
C LEU A 157 -19.88 -30.01 -14.04
N ILE A 158 -19.20 -29.73 -12.93
CA ILE A 158 -17.75 -29.98 -12.78
C ILE A 158 -17.56 -30.88 -11.55
N PRO A 159 -17.15 -32.14 -11.75
CA PRO A 159 -16.87 -33.05 -10.65
C PRO A 159 -15.58 -32.64 -9.93
N GLN A 160 -15.53 -32.94 -8.63
CA GLN A 160 -14.30 -32.93 -7.86
C GLN A 160 -13.24 -33.81 -8.55
N GLY A 161 -11.99 -33.41 -8.45
CA GLY A 161 -10.88 -34.09 -9.11
C GLY A 161 -10.60 -33.65 -10.54
N SER A 162 -11.48 -32.85 -11.15
CA SER A 162 -11.21 -32.19 -12.45
C SER A 162 -9.91 -31.39 -12.37
N ARG A 163 -9.09 -31.43 -13.43
CA ARG A 163 -7.83 -30.69 -13.48
C ARG A 163 -8.04 -29.33 -14.14
N LEU A 164 -7.44 -28.31 -13.55
CA LEU A 164 -7.37 -26.97 -14.12
C LEU A 164 -5.97 -26.76 -14.68
N VAL A 165 -5.91 -26.21 -15.89
CA VAL A 165 -4.67 -25.80 -16.54
C VAL A 165 -4.72 -24.29 -16.72
N GLY A 166 -3.66 -23.63 -16.29
CA GLY A 166 -3.54 -22.18 -16.37
C GLY A 166 -2.11 -21.75 -16.58
N MET A 167 -1.93 -20.44 -16.65
CA MET A 167 -0.62 -19.79 -16.72
C MET A 167 -0.59 -18.60 -15.78
N TYR A 168 0.62 -18.24 -15.36
CA TYR A 168 0.87 -17.03 -14.59
C TYR A 168 1.92 -16.16 -15.29
N SER A 169 1.81 -14.85 -15.12
CA SER A 169 2.84 -13.91 -15.56
C SER A 169 3.90 -13.73 -14.46
N SER A 170 5.15 -13.53 -14.88
CA SER A 170 6.28 -13.15 -14.02
C SER A 170 6.34 -11.65 -13.74
N ASP A 171 5.45 -10.84 -14.32
CA ASP A 171 5.44 -9.38 -14.11
C ASP A 171 4.92 -9.02 -12.72
N VAL A 172 5.82 -9.08 -11.73
CA VAL A 172 5.58 -8.56 -10.38
C VAL A 172 6.25 -7.19 -10.29
N ALA A 173 5.46 -6.12 -10.43
CA ALA A 173 5.97 -4.76 -10.26
C ALA A 173 6.40 -4.52 -8.80
N TYR A 174 7.33 -3.57 -8.59
CA TYR A 174 7.76 -3.19 -7.25
C TYR A 174 6.55 -2.78 -6.38
N GLY A 175 6.41 -3.40 -5.21
CA GLY A 175 5.26 -3.21 -4.30
C GLY A 175 4.08 -4.15 -4.51
N GLN A 176 4.06 -4.97 -5.57
CA GLN A 176 3.05 -6.00 -5.79
C GLN A 176 3.39 -7.26 -4.97
N SER A 177 2.42 -7.73 -4.18
CA SER A 177 2.57 -8.92 -3.31
C SER A 177 1.69 -10.09 -3.72
N ARG A 178 1.16 -10.07 -4.95
CA ARG A 178 0.19 -11.03 -5.47
C ARG A 178 0.49 -11.40 -6.92
N VAL A 179 0.41 -12.69 -7.23
CA VAL A 179 0.56 -13.21 -8.61
C VAL A 179 -0.82 -13.33 -9.25
N LEU A 180 -0.99 -12.76 -10.44
CA LEU A 180 -2.18 -12.94 -11.26
C LEU A 180 -2.08 -14.22 -12.07
N ILE A 181 -3.18 -14.97 -12.08
CA ILE A 181 -3.26 -16.29 -12.71
C ILE A 181 -4.47 -16.31 -13.61
N ALA A 182 -4.29 -16.84 -14.81
CA ALA A 182 -5.35 -17.08 -15.78
C ALA A 182 -5.53 -18.59 -15.97
N TRP A 183 -6.68 -19.10 -15.56
CA TRP A 183 -7.10 -20.48 -15.81
C TRP A 183 -7.77 -20.58 -17.17
N GLN A 184 -7.32 -21.52 -17.99
CA GLN A 184 -7.66 -21.55 -19.41
C GLN A 184 -8.44 -22.79 -19.80
N ARG A 185 -8.21 -23.90 -19.11
CA ARG A 185 -8.83 -25.18 -19.46
C ARG A 185 -9.19 -25.98 -18.21
N ILE A 186 -10.34 -26.63 -18.27
CA ILE A 186 -10.76 -27.68 -17.34
C ILE A 186 -10.69 -29.01 -18.06
N VAL A 187 -10.05 -30.00 -17.45
CA VAL A 187 -10.01 -31.39 -17.89
C VAL A 187 -10.78 -32.22 -16.88
N PHE A 188 -11.86 -32.84 -17.34
CA PHE A 188 -12.73 -33.69 -16.52
C PHE A 188 -12.04 -35.03 -16.21
N PRO A 189 -12.45 -35.73 -15.14
CA PRO A 189 -11.87 -37.02 -14.74
C PRO A 189 -11.89 -38.11 -15.81
N ASP A 190 -12.81 -38.02 -16.77
CA ASP A 190 -13.00 -38.96 -17.89
C ASP A 190 -12.30 -38.51 -19.18
N GLY A 191 -11.47 -37.47 -19.12
CA GLY A 191 -10.66 -36.99 -20.24
C GLY A 191 -11.35 -35.98 -21.14
N LYS A 192 -12.63 -35.68 -20.95
CA LYS A 192 -13.28 -34.53 -21.59
C LYS A 192 -12.51 -33.26 -21.20
N ALA A 193 -12.48 -32.27 -22.09
CA ALA A 193 -11.87 -30.98 -21.79
C ALA A 193 -12.74 -29.84 -22.30
N MET A 194 -12.70 -28.71 -21.59
CA MET A 194 -13.40 -27.49 -21.95
C MET A 194 -12.49 -26.30 -21.70
N ASP A 195 -12.37 -25.45 -22.71
CA ASP A 195 -11.70 -24.16 -22.57
C ASP A 195 -12.60 -23.18 -21.85
N ILE A 196 -12.04 -22.51 -20.85
CA ILE A 196 -12.71 -21.51 -20.00
C ILE A 196 -12.17 -20.10 -20.25
N GLY A 197 -11.34 -19.93 -21.28
CA GLY A 197 -10.76 -18.65 -21.66
C GLY A 197 -9.61 -18.24 -20.75
N SER A 198 -9.86 -17.30 -19.83
CA SER A 198 -8.85 -16.73 -18.92
C SER A 198 -9.50 -16.35 -17.58
N MET A 199 -10.03 -17.35 -16.88
CA MET A 199 -10.70 -17.12 -15.59
C MET A 199 -9.66 -16.76 -14.52
N PRO A 200 -9.86 -15.66 -13.76
CA PRO A 200 -8.93 -15.27 -12.72
C PRO A 200 -8.99 -16.22 -11.51
N GLY A 201 -7.83 -16.45 -10.90
CA GLY A 201 -7.71 -17.07 -9.58
C GLY A 201 -7.80 -16.03 -8.46
N GLY A 202 -8.54 -16.35 -7.40
CA GLY A 202 -8.56 -15.61 -6.14
C GLY A 202 -8.16 -16.50 -4.97
N ASP A 203 -7.64 -15.89 -3.90
CA ASP A 203 -7.30 -16.61 -2.67
C ASP A 203 -8.56 -17.14 -1.94
N GLY A 204 -8.35 -17.93 -0.88
CA GLY A 204 -9.45 -18.51 -0.10
C GLY A 204 -10.38 -17.48 0.55
N ALA A 205 -9.95 -16.21 0.67
CA ALA A 205 -10.75 -15.10 1.17
C ALA A 205 -11.43 -14.30 0.05
N GLY A 206 -11.21 -14.65 -1.21
CA GLY A 206 -11.84 -14.03 -2.37
C GLY A 206 -11.09 -12.81 -2.93
N TYR A 207 -9.88 -12.50 -2.44
CA TYR A 207 -9.07 -11.45 -3.08
C TYR A 207 -8.48 -11.97 -4.40
N ALA A 208 -8.39 -11.09 -5.40
CA ALA A 208 -7.78 -11.43 -6.68
C ALA A 208 -6.28 -11.76 -6.54
N GLY A 209 -5.82 -12.75 -7.29
CA GLY A 209 -4.43 -13.22 -7.28
C GLY A 209 -4.05 -13.99 -6.01
N PHE A 210 -2.91 -14.69 -6.08
CA PHE A 210 -2.44 -15.52 -4.97
C PHE A 210 -1.41 -14.78 -4.12
N LYS A 211 -1.49 -14.97 -2.81
CA LYS A 211 -0.54 -14.46 -1.83
C LYS A 211 -0.14 -15.59 -0.89
N ASP A 212 1.15 -15.88 -0.82
CA ASP A 212 1.71 -16.78 0.18
C ASP A 212 3.01 -16.16 0.70
N GLN A 213 4.17 -16.74 0.39
CA GLN A 213 5.44 -16.22 0.88
C GLN A 213 6.02 -15.15 -0.06
N VAL A 214 6.53 -14.07 0.54
CA VAL A 214 7.17 -12.97 -0.17
C VAL A 214 8.60 -12.84 0.33
N ASN A 215 9.58 -12.99 -0.57
CA ASN A 215 10.98 -12.73 -0.26
C ASN A 215 11.39 -11.37 -0.84
N ASN A 216 11.51 -10.37 0.04
CA ASN A 216 11.93 -9.01 -0.32
C ASN A 216 13.46 -8.84 -0.41
N HIS A 217 14.24 -9.91 -0.19
CA HIS A 217 15.69 -9.90 -0.28
C HIS A 217 16.39 -8.80 0.54
N TYR A 218 15.77 -8.29 1.62
CA TYR A 218 16.28 -7.15 2.39
C TYR A 218 17.71 -7.33 2.89
N PHE A 219 18.09 -8.55 3.30
CA PHE A 219 19.46 -8.82 3.70
C PHE A 219 20.44 -8.61 2.54
N ARG A 220 20.12 -9.10 1.33
CA ARG A 220 20.94 -8.86 0.13
C ARG A 220 20.98 -7.38 -0.24
N VAL A 221 19.86 -6.67 -0.09
CA VAL A 221 19.72 -5.25 -0.43
C VAL A 221 20.49 -4.34 0.53
N PHE A 222 20.43 -4.62 1.84
CA PHE A 222 20.91 -3.73 2.90
C PHE A 222 22.15 -4.24 3.66
N ALA A 223 22.63 -5.47 3.43
CA ALA A 223 23.83 -5.97 4.11
C ALA A 223 25.06 -5.12 3.78
N SER A 224 25.22 -4.68 2.53
CA SER A 224 26.32 -3.78 2.14
C SER A 224 26.22 -2.44 2.86
N ALA A 225 25.02 -1.84 2.94
CA ALA A 225 24.81 -0.59 3.65
C ALA A 225 25.11 -0.72 5.16
N PHE A 226 24.75 -1.84 5.77
CA PHE A 226 25.04 -2.13 7.17
C PHE A 226 26.55 -2.34 7.44
N LEU A 227 27.25 -3.05 6.56
CA LEU A 227 28.71 -3.19 6.68
C LEU A 227 29.42 -1.85 6.47
N MET A 228 28.95 -1.04 5.52
CA MET A 228 29.51 0.30 5.27
C MET A 228 29.26 1.26 6.44
N SER A 229 28.10 1.22 7.10
CA SER A 229 27.87 2.04 8.30
C SER A 229 28.82 1.65 9.43
N GLY A 230 29.17 0.36 9.55
CA GLY A 230 30.21 -0.10 10.47
C GLY A 230 31.60 0.45 10.14
N VAL A 231 31.98 0.51 8.86
CA VAL A 231 33.26 1.09 8.42
C VAL A 231 33.29 2.59 8.67
N THR A 232 32.23 3.34 8.33
CA THR A 232 32.19 4.79 8.56
C THR A 232 32.17 5.14 10.05
N ALA A 233 31.42 4.40 10.86
CA ALA A 233 31.42 4.55 12.31
C ALA A 233 32.79 4.20 12.92
N GLY A 234 33.44 3.14 12.42
CA GLY A 234 34.79 2.75 12.84
C GLY A 234 35.84 3.82 12.50
N ILE A 235 35.76 4.41 11.30
CA ILE A 235 36.64 5.53 10.92
C ILE A 235 36.36 6.75 11.81
N ALA A 236 35.09 7.12 12.03
CA ALA A 236 34.73 8.26 12.88
C ALA A 236 35.18 8.08 14.33
N MET A 237 35.01 6.90 14.93
CA MET A 237 35.54 6.61 16.27
C MET A 237 37.06 6.57 16.31
N SER A 238 37.72 6.04 15.28
CA SER A 238 39.20 6.04 15.20
C SER A 238 39.81 7.42 14.99
N GLN A 239 38.99 8.41 14.64
CA GLN A 239 39.37 9.81 14.51
C GLN A 239 39.02 10.63 15.77
N ASP A 240 38.38 10.03 16.77
CA ASP A 240 38.04 10.67 18.06
C ASP A 240 39.24 10.66 19.04
N ASP A 241 40.43 10.97 18.52
CA ASP A 241 41.63 11.25 19.31
C ASP A 241 41.92 12.77 19.24
N GLY A 242 41.21 13.52 20.08
CA GLY A 242 41.79 14.61 20.88
C GLY A 242 42.74 15.64 20.25
N SER A 243 42.57 16.07 19.00
CA SER A 243 43.43 17.13 18.45
C SER A 243 42.94 18.52 18.85
N ASN A 244 43.37 18.97 20.03
CA ASN A 244 43.48 20.38 20.40
C ASN A 244 44.54 21.07 19.50
N SER A 245 44.27 21.22 18.20
CA SER A 245 45.20 21.82 17.24
C SER A 245 44.86 23.28 16.98
N VAL A 246 45.62 24.16 17.62
CA VAL A 246 45.57 25.63 17.56
C VAL A 246 46.13 26.19 16.24
N ASN A 247 46.03 25.48 15.11
CA ASN A 247 46.38 26.04 13.79
C ASN A 247 45.68 25.28 12.65
N GLY A 248 44.68 25.91 12.03
CA GLY A 248 43.75 25.34 11.05
C GLY A 248 44.38 24.92 9.72
N ARG A 249 45.14 23.82 9.71
CA ARG A 249 45.55 23.11 8.50
C ARG A 249 44.91 21.72 8.53
N PRO A 250 43.92 21.44 7.65
CA PRO A 250 43.39 20.09 7.48
C PRO A 250 44.55 19.16 7.15
N THR A 251 44.78 18.14 7.98
CA THR A 251 45.78 17.11 7.68
C THR A 251 45.33 16.35 6.44
N ALA A 252 46.27 15.90 5.59
CA ALA A 252 45.94 15.13 4.40
C ALA A 252 45.06 13.90 4.70
N SER A 253 45.12 13.38 5.93
CA SER A 253 44.25 12.34 6.47
C SER A 253 42.77 12.75 6.55
N SER A 254 42.44 13.99 6.94
CA SER A 254 41.05 14.44 7.09
C SER A 254 40.39 14.69 5.73
N ALA A 255 41.14 15.29 4.79
CA ALA A 255 40.67 15.49 3.41
C ALA A 255 40.48 14.15 2.67
N MET A 256 41.36 13.18 2.92
CA MET A 256 41.24 11.83 2.37
C MET A 256 40.03 11.09 2.97
N SER A 257 39.77 11.20 4.28
CA SER A 257 38.59 10.58 4.90
C SER A 257 37.27 11.22 4.45
N GLU A 258 37.25 12.53 4.22
CA GLU A 258 36.06 13.22 3.71
C GLU A 258 35.77 12.84 2.25
N ALA A 259 36.80 12.80 1.40
CA ALA A 259 36.67 12.33 0.01
C ALA A 259 36.24 10.86 -0.07
N LEU A 260 36.78 10.00 0.79
CA LEU A 260 36.36 8.60 0.91
C LEU A 260 34.91 8.49 1.40
N GLY A 261 34.50 9.28 2.40
CA GLY A 261 33.13 9.31 2.90
C GLY A 261 32.11 9.74 1.83
N GLN A 262 32.44 10.76 1.04
CA GLN A 262 31.60 11.23 -0.06
C GLN A 262 31.50 10.20 -1.20
N GLN A 263 32.62 9.61 -1.62
CA GLN A 263 32.65 8.61 -2.68
C GLN A 263 31.94 7.31 -2.26
N LEU A 264 32.14 6.86 -1.03
CA LEU A 264 31.44 5.69 -0.47
C LEU A 264 29.94 5.97 -0.30
N GLY A 265 29.55 7.18 0.11
CA GLY A 265 28.15 7.59 0.20
C GLY A 265 27.44 7.55 -1.16
N GLN A 266 28.10 8.04 -2.22
CA GLN A 266 27.56 8.01 -3.59
C GLN A 266 27.41 6.58 -4.13
N VAL A 267 28.41 5.72 -3.94
CA VAL A 267 28.34 4.31 -4.35
C VAL A 267 27.25 3.57 -3.56
N THR A 268 27.10 3.86 -2.27
CA THR A 268 26.05 3.29 -1.43
C THR A 268 24.66 3.71 -1.91
N ALA A 269 24.47 5.00 -2.20
CA ALA A 269 23.21 5.51 -2.75
C ALA A 269 22.89 4.88 -4.11
N GLN A 270 23.88 4.71 -4.98
CA GLN A 270 23.72 4.02 -6.28
C GLN A 270 23.39 2.53 -6.11
N MET A 271 24.03 1.83 -5.17
CA MET A 271 23.72 0.42 -4.87
C MET A 271 22.32 0.26 -4.29
N ILE A 272 21.90 1.14 -3.37
CA ILE A 272 20.53 1.16 -2.84
C ILE A 272 19.55 1.44 -3.98
N ALA A 273 19.80 2.45 -4.82
CA ALA A 273 18.94 2.76 -5.96
C ALA A 273 18.83 1.58 -6.95
N LYS A 274 19.94 0.87 -7.22
CA LYS A 274 19.96 -0.31 -8.08
C LYS A 274 19.25 -1.51 -7.43
N ASN A 275 19.40 -1.69 -6.12
CA ASN A 275 18.80 -2.79 -5.36
C ASN A 275 17.31 -2.57 -5.03
N LEU A 276 16.85 -1.32 -4.94
CA LEU A 276 15.43 -0.96 -4.87
C LEU A 276 14.69 -1.36 -6.15
N ASN A 277 15.41 -1.61 -7.26
CA ASN A 277 14.83 -2.10 -8.51
C ASN A 277 14.76 -3.64 -8.58
N ILE A 278 15.12 -4.36 -7.51
CA ILE A 278 14.96 -5.82 -7.43
C ILE A 278 13.53 -6.10 -7.00
N ALA A 279 12.73 -6.68 -7.90
CA ALA A 279 11.38 -7.12 -7.59
C ALA A 279 11.40 -8.23 -6.52
N PRO A 280 10.41 -8.27 -5.59
CA PRO A 280 10.30 -9.37 -4.64
C PRO A 280 9.95 -10.67 -5.37
N THR A 281 10.52 -11.80 -4.90
CA THR A 281 10.12 -13.13 -5.39
C THR A 281 8.87 -13.58 -4.62
N LEU A 282 7.82 -13.93 -5.35
CA LEU A 282 6.58 -14.49 -4.83
C LEU A 282 6.59 -16.00 -5.08
N GLU A 283 6.48 -16.76 -4.00
CA GLU A 283 6.41 -18.22 -4.04
C GLU A 283 5.06 -18.69 -3.50
N ILE A 284 4.32 -19.45 -4.32
CA ILE A 284 3.09 -20.12 -3.91
C ILE A 284 3.35 -21.61 -3.85
N ARG A 285 3.14 -22.20 -2.68
CA ARG A 285 3.43 -23.62 -2.46
C ARG A 285 2.39 -24.54 -3.12
N PRO A 286 2.79 -25.75 -3.54
CA PRO A 286 1.84 -26.82 -3.84
C PRO A 286 0.87 -27.04 -2.68
N GLY A 287 -0.38 -27.38 -2.99
CA GLY A 287 -1.44 -27.53 -1.99
C GLY A 287 -2.14 -26.22 -1.60
N TYR A 288 -1.76 -25.09 -2.19
CA TYR A 288 -2.44 -23.81 -1.96
C TYR A 288 -3.91 -23.88 -2.39
N ARG A 289 -4.82 -23.55 -1.47
CA ARG A 289 -6.27 -23.55 -1.70
C ARG A 289 -6.71 -22.19 -2.24
N PHE A 290 -7.48 -22.22 -3.32
CA PHE A 290 -7.90 -21.02 -4.03
C PHE A 290 -9.24 -21.23 -4.70
N ASN A 291 -9.76 -20.15 -5.25
CA ASN A 291 -11.05 -20.07 -5.92
C ASN A 291 -10.85 -19.59 -7.36
N VAL A 292 -11.41 -20.27 -8.36
CA VAL A 292 -11.53 -19.72 -9.71
C VAL A 292 -12.85 -18.94 -9.76
N ILE A 293 -12.78 -17.67 -10.16
CA ILE A 293 -13.96 -16.84 -10.33
C ILE A 293 -14.40 -16.96 -11.79
N VAL A 294 -15.62 -17.44 -12.00
CA VAL A 294 -16.22 -17.56 -13.33
C VAL A 294 -16.57 -16.17 -13.82
N THR A 295 -15.98 -15.72 -14.93
CA THR A 295 -16.24 -14.39 -15.52
C THR A 295 -17.09 -14.44 -16.79
N LYS A 296 -17.34 -15.65 -17.30
CA LYS A 296 -18.19 -15.90 -18.47
C LYS A 296 -19.11 -17.06 -18.18
N ASP A 297 -20.34 -16.96 -18.65
CA ASP A 297 -21.32 -18.03 -18.54
C ASP A 297 -20.82 -19.27 -19.30
N MET A 298 -20.81 -20.41 -18.62
CA MET A 298 -20.41 -21.71 -19.17
C MET A 298 -21.65 -22.56 -19.33
N THR A 299 -22.03 -22.82 -20.58
CA THR A 299 -23.19 -23.66 -20.91
C THR A 299 -22.74 -25.08 -21.22
N PHE A 300 -23.43 -26.04 -20.63
CA PHE A 300 -23.23 -27.46 -20.85
C PHE A 300 -24.44 -28.03 -21.58
N SER A 301 -24.23 -29.04 -22.42
CA SER A 301 -25.32 -29.72 -23.14
C SER A 301 -26.10 -30.69 -22.24
N LYS A 302 -25.42 -31.28 -21.26
CA LYS A 302 -25.95 -32.27 -20.32
C LYS A 302 -25.22 -32.19 -18.98
N PRO A 303 -25.80 -32.70 -17.87
CA PRO A 303 -25.09 -32.89 -16.62
C PRO A 303 -23.87 -33.80 -16.82
N TYR A 304 -22.86 -33.62 -15.99
CA TYR A 304 -21.67 -34.46 -16.02
C TYR A 304 -22.02 -35.92 -15.73
N ARG A 305 -21.66 -36.78 -16.66
CA ARG A 305 -21.64 -38.23 -16.51
C ARG A 305 -20.34 -38.77 -17.09
N SER A 306 -19.69 -39.66 -16.35
CA SER A 306 -18.42 -40.27 -16.76
C SER A 306 -18.60 -41.07 -18.05
N PHE A 307 -17.69 -40.87 -19.00
CA PHE A 307 -17.61 -41.60 -20.29
C PHE A 307 -18.84 -41.42 -21.19
N ASP A 308 -19.64 -40.38 -20.94
CA ASP A 308 -20.76 -39.97 -21.79
C ASP A 308 -20.27 -38.87 -22.74
N TYR A 309 -19.96 -39.25 -23.98
CA TYR A 309 -19.41 -38.38 -25.02
C TYR A 309 -20.50 -37.62 -25.79
#